data_AF-A0A935ZNK3-F1
#
_entry.id   AF-A0A935ZNK3-F1
#
_cell.length_a   1.000
_cell.length_b   1.000
_cell.length_c   1.000
_cell.angle_alpha   90.00
_cell.angle_beta   90.00
_cell.angle_gamma   90.00
#
_symmetry.space_group_name_H-M   'P 1'
#
loop_
_entity.id
_entity.type
_entity.pdbx_description
1 polymer ?
#
loop_
_entity_poly.entity_id
_entity_poly.type
_entity_poly.pdbx_seq_one_letter_code
_entity_poly.pdbx_strand_id
1 'polypeptide(L)'
;MSELDDVLDAGLDALSFDPAVQRSVIADGERWSAPAAPGHRPLPITIRRHTDAITVELATWSQPFARDDDDIASALDLLAAALFGRVRVQPWRRADGEPLGFEIAFLVGDRFVTFAGTAPRRWPWRAAPVAAPPLRNAATIGPGVTLEPAGRLPRAPWCGTLADASPRGPGELAIDGELDLHNFHPREVDPLVRAYIDECLARGVFELRIVHGKGIGALRRTVAAILARHPAVLHHRLGGHGEGSWGATVVTLRRRPPQRDGA
;
A
#
# COMPACT_ATOMS: atom_id res chain seq x y z
N MET A 1 12.61 -24.27 6.61
CA MET A 1 11.83 -23.21 5.94
C MET A 1 12.75 -22.35 5.10
N SER A 2 12.22 -21.47 4.24
CA SER A 2 13.00 -20.39 3.65
C SER A 2 13.10 -19.22 4.64
N GLU A 3 14.12 -18.36 4.52
CA GLU A 3 14.26 -17.16 5.36
C GLU A 3 13.01 -16.26 5.31
N LEU A 4 12.36 -16.20 4.14
CA LEU A 4 11.10 -15.49 3.91
C LEU A 4 9.90 -16.11 4.66
N ASP A 5 9.89 -17.42 4.87
CA ASP A 5 8.85 -18.09 5.66
C ASP A 5 9.03 -17.81 7.15
N ASP A 6 10.26 -17.77 7.64
CA ASP A 6 10.56 -17.42 9.02
C ASP A 6 10.17 -15.95 9.31
N VAL A 7 10.38 -15.04 8.35
CA VAL A 7 9.91 -13.64 8.41
C VAL A 7 8.38 -13.54 8.41
N LEU A 8 7.70 -14.30 7.53
CA LEU A 8 6.24 -14.36 7.49
C LEU A 8 5.68 -14.91 8.80
N ASP A 9 6.20 -16.02 9.30
CA ASP A 9 5.75 -16.66 10.53
C ASP A 9 5.93 -15.74 11.74
N ALA A 10 7.10 -15.10 11.88
CA ALA A 10 7.34 -14.12 12.95
C ALA A 10 6.42 -12.90 12.85
N GLY A 11 6.12 -12.42 11.64
CA GLY A 11 5.18 -11.34 11.40
C GLY A 11 3.73 -11.71 11.74
N LEU A 12 3.32 -12.94 11.45
CA LEU A 12 2.00 -13.47 11.81
C LEU A 12 1.88 -13.66 13.33
N ASP A 13 2.88 -14.25 13.99
CA ASP A 13 2.92 -14.39 15.44
C ASP A 13 2.80 -13.02 16.14
N ALA A 14 3.51 -12.00 15.63
CA ALA A 14 3.43 -10.64 16.15
C ALA A 14 2.03 -10.01 16.06
N LEU A 15 1.17 -10.44 15.12
CA LEU A 15 -0.21 -9.96 14.98
C LEU A 15 -1.20 -10.67 15.92
N SER A 16 -0.75 -11.71 16.64
CA SER A 16 -1.54 -12.46 17.63
C SER A 16 -1.39 -11.90 19.06
N PHE A 17 -0.85 -10.69 19.22
CA PHE A 17 -0.62 -10.06 20.53
C PHE A 17 -1.90 -9.71 21.29
N ASP A 18 -2.99 -9.42 20.57
CA ASP A 18 -4.30 -9.13 21.14
C ASP A 18 -5.03 -10.46 21.40
N PRO A 19 -5.41 -10.79 22.65
CA PRO A 19 -6.08 -12.05 22.98
C PRO A 19 -7.47 -12.20 22.34
N ALA A 20 -8.05 -11.13 21.77
CA ALA A 20 -9.27 -11.19 20.99
C ALA A 20 -9.05 -11.60 19.52
N VAL A 21 -7.80 -11.56 19.03
CA VAL A 21 -7.41 -12.11 17.72
C VAL A 21 -7.28 -13.63 17.85
N GLN A 22 -8.03 -14.35 17.02
CA GLN A 22 -8.01 -15.81 16.94
C GLN A 22 -7.40 -16.25 15.62
N ARG A 23 -6.46 -17.19 15.70
CA ARG A 23 -5.75 -17.83 14.58
C ARG A 23 -6.01 -19.33 14.61
N SER A 24 -6.29 -19.92 13.45
CA SER A 24 -6.46 -21.37 13.29
C SER A 24 -5.81 -21.85 11.99
N VAL A 25 -5.02 -22.92 12.05
CA VAL A 25 -4.41 -23.54 10.87
C VAL A 25 -5.47 -24.26 10.04
N ILE A 26 -5.39 -24.15 8.73
CA ILE A 26 -6.22 -24.87 7.74
C ILE A 26 -5.30 -25.59 6.72
N ALA A 27 -5.88 -26.43 5.87
CA ALA A 27 -5.12 -27.35 5.00
C ALA A 27 -4.10 -26.69 4.07
N ASP A 28 -4.33 -25.44 3.65
CA ASP A 28 -3.49 -24.67 2.72
C ASP A 28 -3.07 -23.29 3.25
N GLY A 29 -3.10 -23.11 4.58
CA GLY A 29 -2.70 -21.87 5.24
C GLY A 29 -3.41 -21.65 6.57
N GLU A 30 -3.97 -20.46 6.77
CA GLU A 30 -4.47 -20.02 8.07
C GLU A 30 -5.75 -19.20 7.96
N ARG A 31 -6.67 -19.38 8.91
CA ARG A 31 -7.84 -18.53 9.11
C ARG A 31 -7.66 -17.68 10.35
N TRP A 32 -8.06 -16.42 10.21
CA TRP A 32 -7.94 -15.35 11.18
C TRP A 32 -9.30 -14.69 11.43
N SER A 33 -9.57 -14.34 12.68
CA SER A 33 -10.76 -13.58 13.07
C SER A 33 -10.50 -12.68 14.27
N ALA A 34 -11.08 -11.49 14.26
CA ALA A 34 -11.06 -10.54 15.38
C ALA A 34 -12.48 -10.01 15.63
N PRO A 35 -12.77 -9.36 16.78
CA PRO A 35 -14.10 -8.86 17.09
C PRO A 35 -14.63 -7.86 16.06
N ALA A 36 -15.94 -7.86 15.83
CA ALA A 36 -16.63 -6.87 15.01
C ALA A 36 -17.12 -5.68 15.85
N ALA A 37 -17.53 -4.60 15.17
CA ALA A 37 -18.32 -3.56 15.84
C ALA A 37 -19.68 -4.15 16.30
N PRO A 38 -20.28 -3.64 17.39
CA PRO A 38 -21.63 -4.04 17.79
C PRO A 38 -22.61 -3.99 16.61
N GLY A 39 -23.42 -5.04 16.45
CA GLY A 39 -24.37 -5.20 15.35
C GLY A 39 -23.77 -5.51 13.96
N HIS A 40 -22.45 -5.65 13.84
CA HIS A 40 -21.78 -5.99 12.57
C HIS A 40 -21.29 -7.44 12.58
N ARG A 41 -21.10 -8.03 11.39
CA ARG A 41 -20.39 -9.30 11.23
C ARG A 41 -18.89 -9.04 11.15
N PRO A 42 -18.04 -9.87 11.78
CA PRO A 42 -16.59 -9.75 11.65
C PRO A 42 -16.17 -10.00 10.20
N LEU A 43 -15.04 -9.42 9.81
CA LEU A 43 -14.41 -9.69 8.52
C LEU A 43 -13.68 -11.04 8.62
N PRO A 44 -14.11 -12.08 7.88
CA PRO A 44 -13.36 -13.33 7.80
C PRO A 44 -12.07 -13.08 7.03
N ILE A 45 -10.94 -13.50 7.60
CA ILE A 45 -9.63 -13.33 6.97
C ILE A 45 -9.02 -14.73 6.79
N THR A 46 -8.46 -14.99 5.60
CA THR A 46 -7.71 -16.23 5.32
C THR A 46 -6.39 -15.84 4.66
N ILE A 47 -5.30 -16.50 5.05
CA ILE A 47 -4.03 -16.45 4.32
C ILE A 47 -3.80 -17.84 3.74
N ARG A 48 -3.67 -17.95 2.42
CA ARG A 48 -3.23 -19.18 1.75
C ARG A 48 -1.75 -19.08 1.37
N ARG A 49 -1.02 -20.18 1.54
CA ARG A 49 0.39 -20.27 1.14
C ARG A 49 0.49 -21.07 -0.15
N HIS A 50 1.19 -20.53 -1.15
CA HIS A 50 1.50 -21.18 -2.42
C HIS A 50 3.03 -21.25 -2.57
N THR A 51 3.52 -21.94 -3.60
CA THR A 51 4.97 -22.09 -3.84
C THR A 51 5.67 -20.75 -3.96
N ASP A 52 5.15 -19.86 -4.82
CA ASP A 52 5.80 -18.61 -5.21
C ASP A 52 5.09 -17.35 -4.67
N ALA A 53 4.00 -17.53 -3.91
CA ALA A 53 3.12 -16.46 -3.48
C ALA A 53 2.37 -16.78 -2.18
N ILE A 54 1.87 -15.75 -1.51
CA ILE A 54 0.84 -15.85 -0.46
C ILE A 54 -0.40 -15.08 -0.90
N THR A 55 -1.59 -15.61 -0.62
CA THR A 55 -2.86 -14.96 -0.96
C THR A 55 -3.57 -14.53 0.31
N VAL A 56 -3.86 -13.24 0.46
CA VAL A 56 -4.72 -12.72 1.53
C VAL A 56 -6.16 -12.64 1.00
N GLU A 57 -7.08 -13.36 1.65
CA GLU A 57 -8.51 -13.34 1.39
C GLU A 57 -9.24 -12.58 2.50
N LEU A 58 -10.05 -11.59 2.14
CA LEU A 58 -10.88 -10.78 3.03
C LEU A 58 -12.34 -10.97 2.59
N ALA A 59 -13.06 -11.86 3.27
CA ALA A 59 -14.37 -12.38 2.85
C ALA A 59 -14.37 -12.90 1.39
N THR A 60 -14.85 -12.09 0.45
CA THR A 60 -15.02 -12.37 -0.98
C THR A 60 -14.01 -11.63 -1.86
N TRP A 61 -13.20 -10.75 -1.28
CA TRP A 61 -12.09 -10.06 -1.94
C TRP A 61 -10.80 -10.85 -1.65
N SER A 62 -9.88 -10.90 -2.61
CA SER A 62 -8.57 -11.52 -2.39
C SER A 62 -7.48 -10.88 -3.24
N GLN A 63 -6.23 -10.97 -2.77
CA GLN A 63 -5.04 -10.52 -3.49
C GLN A 63 -3.84 -11.44 -3.22
N PRO A 64 -3.14 -11.90 -4.28
CA PRO A 64 -1.85 -12.55 -4.16
C PRO A 64 -0.73 -11.52 -3.98
N PHE A 65 0.33 -11.96 -3.29
CA PHE A 65 1.58 -11.28 -3.03
C PHE A 65 2.71 -12.27 -3.34
N ALA A 66 3.76 -11.86 -4.04
CA ALA A 66 4.91 -12.71 -4.30
C ALA A 66 5.66 -13.10 -3.00
N ARG A 67 6.42 -14.19 -3.04
CA ARG A 67 7.37 -14.53 -1.97
C ARG A 67 8.68 -13.78 -2.17
N ASP A 68 8.65 -12.50 -1.86
CA ASP A 68 9.79 -11.62 -1.65
C ASP A 68 9.55 -10.71 -0.43
N ASP A 69 10.59 -10.03 0.05
CA ASP A 69 10.53 -9.21 1.27
C ASP A 69 9.47 -8.09 1.20
N ASP A 70 9.32 -7.44 0.04
CA ASP A 70 8.43 -6.29 -0.16
C ASP A 70 6.94 -6.74 -0.17
N ASP A 71 6.64 -7.82 -0.88
CA ASP A 71 5.27 -8.35 -0.99
C ASP A 71 4.84 -9.10 0.28
N ILE A 72 5.75 -9.76 1.02
CA ILE A 72 5.48 -10.32 2.36
C ILE A 72 5.17 -9.21 3.37
N ALA A 73 5.98 -8.14 3.41
CA ALA A 73 5.70 -7.00 4.27
C ALA A 73 4.34 -6.35 3.94
N SER A 74 3.99 -6.30 2.65
CA SER A 74 2.71 -5.74 2.17
C SER A 74 1.49 -6.62 2.54
N ALA A 75 1.65 -7.94 2.54
CA ALA A 75 0.62 -8.86 3.01
C ALA A 75 0.39 -8.74 4.53
N LEU A 76 1.46 -8.56 5.31
CA LEU A 76 1.39 -8.33 6.76
C LEU A 76 0.75 -6.97 7.10
N ASP A 77 1.12 -5.89 6.39
CA ASP A 77 0.47 -4.57 6.49
C ASP A 77 -1.06 -4.69 6.26
N LEU A 78 -1.45 -5.44 5.22
CA LEU A 78 -2.86 -5.67 4.88
C LEU A 78 -3.60 -6.49 5.96
N LEU A 79 -2.98 -7.57 6.45
CA LEU A 79 -3.56 -8.39 7.52
C LEU A 79 -3.77 -7.57 8.79
N ALA A 80 -2.76 -6.79 9.22
CA ALA A 80 -2.87 -5.91 10.38
C ALA A 80 -4.02 -4.92 10.23
N ALA A 81 -4.13 -4.26 9.07
CA ALA A 81 -5.20 -3.32 8.79
C ALA A 81 -6.59 -3.99 8.82
N ALA A 82 -6.72 -5.24 8.36
CA ALA A 82 -7.96 -6.01 8.40
C ALA A 82 -8.33 -6.51 9.80
N LEU A 83 -7.36 -6.94 10.61
CA LEU A 83 -7.56 -7.34 12.00
C LEU A 83 -8.02 -6.16 12.86
N PHE A 84 -7.33 -5.02 12.77
CA PHE A 84 -7.53 -3.86 13.64
C PHE A 84 -8.46 -2.78 13.05
N GLY A 85 -9.44 -3.21 12.24
CA GLY A 85 -10.56 -2.39 11.78
C GLY A 85 -10.22 -1.20 10.86
N ARG A 86 -8.97 -1.12 10.38
CA ARG A 86 -8.51 -0.11 9.41
C ARG A 86 -8.87 -0.45 7.98
N VAL A 87 -9.31 -1.67 7.69
CA VAL A 87 -9.81 -2.13 6.39
C VAL A 87 -11.26 -2.57 6.50
N ARG A 88 -12.03 -2.30 5.46
CA ARG A 88 -13.36 -2.90 5.24
C ARG A 88 -13.50 -3.42 3.82
N VAL A 89 -14.24 -4.50 3.67
CA VAL A 89 -14.71 -5.01 2.37
C VAL A 89 -16.17 -4.62 2.20
N GLN A 90 -16.50 -3.97 1.08
CA GLN A 90 -17.85 -3.46 0.80
C GLN A 90 -18.32 -3.84 -0.61
N PRO A 91 -19.63 -3.92 -0.88
CA PRO A 91 -20.13 -4.12 -2.23
C PRO A 91 -19.77 -2.93 -3.13
N TRP A 92 -19.08 -3.20 -4.24
CA TRP A 92 -18.93 -2.24 -5.34
C TRP A 92 -20.26 -2.12 -6.08
N ARG A 93 -20.72 -0.90 -6.35
CA ARG A 93 -22.00 -0.61 -7.02
C ARG A 93 -21.81 0.16 -8.31
N ARG A 94 -22.72 -0.06 -9.26
CA ARG A 94 -22.91 0.78 -10.45
C ARG A 94 -23.53 2.14 -10.09
N ALA A 95 -23.53 3.06 -11.06
CA ALA A 95 -24.23 4.33 -10.97
C ALA A 95 -25.77 4.19 -10.80
N ASP A 96 -26.34 3.05 -11.22
CA ASP A 96 -27.76 2.68 -11.01
C ASP A 96 -28.03 2.11 -9.60
N GLY A 97 -26.99 1.94 -8.77
CA GLY A 97 -27.06 1.39 -7.42
C GLY A 97 -26.92 -0.14 -7.32
N GLU A 98 -26.94 -0.88 -8.43
CA GLU A 98 -26.84 -2.34 -8.41
C GLU A 98 -25.43 -2.81 -7.98
N PRO A 99 -25.32 -3.77 -7.05
CA PRO A 99 -24.03 -4.28 -6.60
C PRO A 99 -23.43 -5.22 -7.66
N LEU A 100 -22.19 -4.94 -8.06
CA LEU A 100 -21.44 -5.69 -9.09
C LEU A 100 -20.41 -6.66 -8.51
N GLY A 101 -19.84 -6.35 -7.35
CA GLY A 101 -18.69 -7.09 -6.83
C GLY A 101 -18.31 -6.59 -5.45
N PHE A 102 -17.04 -6.74 -5.10
CA PHE A 102 -16.50 -6.29 -3.82
C PHE A 102 -15.23 -5.46 -4.01
N GLU A 103 -15.10 -4.43 -3.18
CA GLU A 103 -13.96 -3.54 -3.15
C GLU A 103 -13.43 -3.40 -1.72
N ILE A 104 -12.13 -3.12 -1.62
CA ILE A 104 -11.45 -2.85 -0.36
C ILE A 104 -11.35 -1.33 -0.14
N ALA A 105 -11.69 -0.90 1.06
CA ALA A 105 -11.53 0.47 1.52
C ALA A 105 -10.74 0.53 2.83
N PHE A 106 -9.84 1.50 2.93
CA PHE A 106 -8.97 1.73 4.09
C PHE A 106 -9.44 2.95 4.88
N LEU A 107 -9.26 2.96 6.19
CA LEU A 107 -9.58 4.06 7.08
C LEU A 107 -8.51 5.16 6.98
N VAL A 108 -8.96 6.36 6.64
CA VAL A 108 -8.19 7.56 6.34
C VAL A 108 -8.69 8.69 7.23
N GLY A 109 -7.96 9.00 8.30
CA GLY A 109 -8.49 9.83 9.38
C GLY A 109 -9.76 9.18 9.96
N ASP A 110 -10.90 9.84 9.78
CA ASP A 110 -12.24 9.38 10.20
C ASP A 110 -13.05 8.69 9.08
N ARG A 111 -12.55 8.63 7.84
CA ARG A 111 -13.31 8.20 6.65
C ARG A 111 -12.70 7.01 5.94
N PHE A 112 -13.53 6.08 5.47
CA PHE A 112 -13.07 5.01 4.60
C PHE A 112 -12.97 5.47 3.14
N VAL A 113 -11.82 5.27 2.52
CA VAL A 113 -11.54 5.57 1.10
C VAL A 113 -11.33 4.25 0.35
N THR A 114 -11.96 4.08 -0.81
CA THR A 114 -11.81 2.89 -1.66
C THR A 114 -10.48 2.93 -2.42
N PHE A 115 -9.73 1.83 -2.41
CA PHE A 115 -8.41 1.74 -3.08
C PHE A 115 -8.36 0.71 -4.22
N ALA A 116 -9.03 -0.44 -4.09
CA ALA A 116 -9.02 -1.48 -5.11
C ALA A 116 -10.38 -2.21 -5.20
N GLY A 117 -10.95 -2.27 -6.40
CA GLY A 117 -12.11 -3.09 -6.71
C GLY A 117 -11.70 -4.30 -7.53
N THR A 118 -12.05 -5.50 -7.08
CA THR A 118 -11.91 -6.70 -7.91
C THR A 118 -13.17 -6.82 -8.74
N ALA A 119 -13.08 -6.46 -10.03
CA ALA A 119 -14.19 -6.67 -10.95
C ALA A 119 -14.56 -8.17 -10.99
N PRO A 120 -15.84 -8.54 -10.94
CA PRO A 120 -16.24 -9.94 -11.02
C PRO A 120 -15.74 -10.56 -12.32
N ARG A 121 -15.13 -11.75 -12.24
CA ARG A 121 -14.87 -12.57 -13.44
C ARG A 121 -16.24 -12.92 -14.06
N ARG A 122 -16.42 -12.66 -15.35
CA ARG A 122 -17.70 -12.88 -16.04
C ARG A 122 -18.01 -14.38 -16.19
N TRP A 123 -19.24 -14.88 -16.33
CA TRP A 123 -20.61 -14.50 -15.91
C TRP A 123 -21.54 -15.48 -16.66
N PRO A 124 -22.36 -16.34 -16.01
CA PRO A 124 -23.78 -15.97 -15.89
C PRO A 124 -24.61 -16.58 -14.73
N TRP A 125 -25.82 -16.01 -14.59
CA TRP A 125 -27.02 -16.46 -13.86
C TRP A 125 -26.98 -16.55 -12.32
N ARG A 126 -27.59 -15.53 -11.69
CA ARG A 126 -28.18 -15.53 -10.33
C ARG A 126 -27.25 -15.54 -9.10
N ALA A 127 -26.37 -14.53 -9.00
CA ALA A 127 -26.14 -13.84 -7.72
C ALA A 127 -25.48 -12.47 -7.97
N ALA A 128 -26.25 -11.38 -7.91
CA ALA A 128 -25.66 -10.09 -7.53
C ALA A 128 -25.27 -10.18 -6.04
N PRO A 129 -24.16 -9.58 -5.57
CA PRO A 129 -23.83 -9.55 -4.15
C PRO A 129 -24.91 -8.80 -3.36
N VAL A 130 -25.86 -9.57 -2.81
CA VAL A 130 -27.09 -9.06 -2.16
C VAL A 130 -26.72 -8.14 -1.01
N ALA A 131 -26.88 -6.83 -1.24
CA ALA A 131 -26.86 -5.72 -0.28
C ALA A 131 -26.10 -5.95 1.04
N ALA A 132 -24.88 -6.49 0.97
CA ALA A 132 -24.14 -6.88 2.16
C ALA A 132 -23.63 -5.63 2.88
N PRO A 133 -23.79 -5.51 4.21
CA PRO A 133 -23.16 -4.42 4.95
C PRO A 133 -21.63 -4.54 4.84
N PRO A 134 -20.88 -3.41 4.83
CA PRO A 134 -19.42 -3.46 4.84
C PRO A 134 -18.89 -4.28 6.01
N LEU A 135 -18.06 -5.27 5.71
CA LEU A 135 -17.43 -6.14 6.70
C LEU A 135 -16.13 -5.51 7.17
N ARG A 136 -16.01 -5.30 8.48
CA ARG A 136 -14.78 -4.90 9.16
C ARG A 136 -14.76 -5.45 10.58
N ASN A 137 -13.56 -5.65 11.10
CA ASN A 137 -13.36 -5.85 12.52
C ASN A 137 -13.38 -4.49 13.25
N ALA A 138 -13.54 -4.50 14.57
CA ALA A 138 -13.46 -3.34 15.45
C ALA A 138 -12.53 -3.58 16.64
N ALA A 139 -11.62 -4.57 16.52
CA ALA A 139 -10.47 -4.67 17.40
C ALA A 139 -9.74 -3.32 17.37
N THR A 140 -9.76 -2.64 18.50
CA THR A 140 -9.06 -1.37 18.69
C THR A 140 -7.75 -1.72 19.37
N ILE A 141 -6.64 -1.21 18.85
CA ILE A 141 -5.32 -1.63 19.31
C ILE A 141 -5.17 -1.26 20.80
N GLY A 142 -4.76 -2.24 21.60
CA GLY A 142 -4.93 -2.23 23.05
C GLY A 142 -4.19 -1.09 23.77
N PRO A 143 -4.64 -0.68 24.97
CA PRO A 143 -3.99 0.35 25.75
C PRO A 143 -2.53 -0.03 26.05
N GLY A 144 -1.61 0.90 25.79
CA GLY A 144 -0.16 0.67 25.90
C GLY A 144 0.51 0.24 24.59
N VAL A 145 -0.26 -0.09 23.55
CA VAL A 145 0.28 -0.34 22.20
C VAL A 145 0.13 0.94 21.36
N THR A 146 1.17 1.77 21.38
CA THR A 146 1.26 2.96 20.53
C THR A 146 1.52 2.55 19.08
N LEU A 147 0.69 3.04 18.15
CA LEU A 147 1.08 3.06 16.74
C LEU A 147 1.87 4.35 16.54
N GLU A 148 3.18 4.22 16.33
CA GLU A 148 3.99 5.38 15.96
C GLU A 148 3.49 5.98 14.63
N PRO A 149 3.60 7.31 14.43
CA PRO A 149 3.45 7.91 13.11
C PRO A 149 4.34 7.18 12.10
N ALA A 150 3.82 6.90 10.90
CA ALA A 150 4.43 5.95 9.98
C ALA A 150 5.91 6.28 9.62
N GLY A 151 6.86 5.62 10.29
CA GLY A 151 8.30 5.85 10.11
C GLY A 151 9.20 4.78 10.73
N ARG A 152 10.03 4.14 9.89
CA ARG A 152 11.32 3.45 10.17
C ARG A 152 11.51 2.72 11.53
N LEU A 153 11.49 1.36 11.53
CA LEU A 153 12.47 0.38 12.12
C LEU A 153 11.79 -0.96 12.53
N PRO A 154 12.48 -2.00 13.06
CA PRO A 154 12.93 -3.13 12.26
C PRO A 154 12.25 -4.46 12.66
N ARG A 155 11.14 -4.41 13.42
CA ARG A 155 10.37 -5.56 13.92
C ARG A 155 8.85 -5.26 13.95
N ALA A 156 8.34 -4.82 12.79
CA ALA A 156 6.92 -4.75 12.38
C ALA A 156 5.89 -4.09 13.35
N PRO A 157 5.63 -2.77 13.23
CA PRO A 157 4.50 -2.09 13.86
C PRO A 157 3.54 -1.44 12.84
N TRP A 158 2.89 -2.25 11.99
CA TRP A 158 1.58 -2.00 11.31
C TRP A 158 1.29 -0.64 10.59
N CYS A 159 2.30 0.16 10.23
CA CYS A 159 2.10 1.54 9.77
C CYS A 159 2.41 1.74 8.27
N GLY A 160 1.35 1.90 7.46
CA GLY A 160 1.46 1.98 6.00
C GLY A 160 0.38 2.78 5.28
N THR A 161 -0.43 3.60 5.97
CA THR A 161 -1.36 4.52 5.29
C THR A 161 -1.66 5.79 6.12
N LEU A 162 -1.30 6.94 5.54
CA LEU A 162 -1.69 8.31 5.91
C LEU A 162 -1.13 8.88 7.22
N ALA A 163 0.17 9.19 7.19
CA ALA A 163 0.70 10.28 7.98
C ALA A 163 0.35 11.63 7.30
N ASP A 164 -0.56 12.37 7.93
CA ASP A 164 -0.56 13.84 8.04
C ASP A 164 -0.33 14.68 6.76
N ALA A 165 -1.01 14.32 5.67
CA ALA A 165 -1.17 15.19 4.51
C ALA A 165 -2.14 16.35 4.82
N SER A 166 -1.74 17.26 5.71
CA SER A 166 -2.30 18.61 5.73
C SER A 166 -2.14 19.19 4.32
N PRO A 167 -3.22 19.67 3.67
CA PRO A 167 -3.14 20.13 2.30
C PRO A 167 -2.29 21.40 2.26
N ARG A 168 -1.00 21.25 1.91
CA ARG A 168 -0.25 22.36 1.32
C ARG A 168 -1.06 22.78 0.09
N GLY A 169 -1.63 23.98 0.14
CA GLY A 169 -2.48 24.51 -0.91
C GLY A 169 -1.70 24.79 -2.21
N PRO A 170 -2.19 25.67 -3.09
CA PRO A 170 -1.42 26.11 -4.25
C PRO A 170 -0.22 26.96 -3.81
N GLY A 171 0.83 26.27 -3.37
CA GLY A 171 2.14 26.81 -3.01
C GLY A 171 3.20 26.30 -3.98
N GLU A 172 4.32 27.03 -4.04
CA GLU A 172 5.45 26.70 -4.90
C GLU A 172 6.05 25.34 -4.54
N LEU A 173 6.30 24.50 -5.55
CA LEU A 173 6.73 23.12 -5.35
C LEU A 173 8.23 23.09 -5.00
N ALA A 174 8.56 22.59 -3.82
CA ALA A 174 9.94 22.58 -3.32
C ALA A 174 10.84 21.68 -4.18
N ILE A 175 11.96 22.23 -4.64
CA ILE A 175 12.96 21.50 -5.43
C ILE A 175 14.15 21.17 -4.52
N ASP A 176 13.90 20.26 -3.58
CA ASP A 176 14.83 19.76 -2.58
C ASP A 176 15.20 18.27 -2.79
N GLY A 177 14.61 17.64 -3.80
CA GLY A 177 14.76 16.22 -4.13
C GLY A 177 13.54 15.38 -3.76
N GLU A 178 12.57 15.91 -3.01
CA GLU A 178 11.33 15.20 -2.69
C GLU A 178 10.15 15.65 -3.57
N LEU A 179 9.55 14.71 -4.30
CA LEU A 179 8.35 14.93 -5.11
C LEU A 179 7.22 14.01 -4.64
N ASP A 180 6.18 14.58 -4.02
CA ASP A 180 4.97 13.85 -3.65
C ASP A 180 3.91 13.94 -4.76
N LEU A 181 3.47 12.77 -5.26
CA LEU A 181 2.49 12.62 -6.33
C LEU A 181 1.05 12.33 -5.84
N HIS A 182 0.79 12.19 -4.55
CA HIS A 182 -0.56 11.86 -4.02
C HIS A 182 -1.64 12.88 -4.41
N ASN A 183 -1.25 14.15 -4.59
CA ASN A 183 -2.15 15.26 -4.88
C ASN A 183 -2.32 15.54 -6.40
N PHE A 184 -1.70 14.75 -7.28
CA PHE A 184 -1.68 14.98 -8.72
C PHE A 184 -2.55 13.98 -9.48
N HIS A 185 -3.25 14.44 -10.53
CA HIS A 185 -4.02 13.53 -11.37
C HIS A 185 -3.05 12.68 -12.22
N PRO A 186 -3.31 11.38 -12.46
CA PRO A 186 -2.38 10.50 -13.19
C PRO A 186 -1.92 11.00 -14.57
N ARG A 187 -2.69 11.90 -15.22
CA ARG A 187 -2.35 12.54 -16.50
C ARG A 187 -1.25 13.62 -16.39
N GLU A 188 -1.05 14.18 -15.21
CA GLU A 188 -0.09 15.26 -14.92
C GLU A 188 1.29 14.70 -14.54
N VAL A 189 1.37 13.41 -14.19
CA VAL A 189 2.56 12.77 -13.60
C VAL A 189 3.74 12.66 -14.57
N ASP A 190 3.53 12.31 -15.84
CA ASP A 190 4.63 12.25 -16.83
C ASP A 190 5.30 13.62 -17.06
N PRO A 191 4.57 14.71 -17.41
CA PRO A 191 5.20 16.02 -17.56
C PRO A 191 5.76 16.57 -16.23
N LEU A 192 5.10 16.34 -15.10
CA LEU A 192 5.56 16.81 -13.78
C LEU A 192 6.89 16.16 -13.37
N VAL A 193 7.00 14.84 -13.44
CA VAL A 193 8.23 14.11 -13.03
C VAL A 193 9.42 14.52 -13.89
N ARG A 194 9.22 14.76 -15.20
CA ARG A 194 10.28 15.27 -16.10
C ARG A 194 10.74 16.66 -15.69
N ALA A 195 9.79 17.61 -15.59
CA ALA A 195 10.09 18.98 -15.20
C ALA A 195 10.79 19.07 -13.82
N TYR A 196 10.39 18.22 -12.87
CA TYR A 196 11.03 18.14 -11.56
C TYR A 196 12.48 17.63 -11.62
N ILE A 197 12.76 16.63 -12.47
CA ILE A 197 14.12 16.14 -12.69
C ILE A 197 15.00 17.24 -13.32
N ASP A 198 14.48 17.95 -14.33
CA ASP A 198 15.23 19.02 -15.00
C ASP A 198 15.53 20.20 -14.07
N GLU A 199 14.58 20.59 -13.21
CA GLU A 199 14.76 21.65 -12.21
C GLU A 199 15.69 21.20 -11.06
N CYS A 200 15.63 19.93 -10.64
CA CYS A 200 16.61 19.35 -9.71
C CYS A 200 18.05 19.42 -10.27
N LEU A 201 18.24 19.08 -11.55
CA LEU A 201 19.53 19.19 -12.22
C LEU A 201 20.04 20.64 -12.27
N ALA A 202 19.16 21.61 -12.56
CA ALA A 202 19.49 23.02 -12.58
C ALA A 202 19.95 23.53 -11.20
N ARG A 203 19.42 22.97 -10.11
CA ARG A 203 19.79 23.31 -8.72
C ARG A 203 20.90 22.43 -8.13
N GLY A 204 21.45 21.47 -8.88
CA GLY A 204 22.48 20.56 -8.40
C GLY A 204 21.99 19.50 -7.39
N VAL A 205 20.68 19.21 -7.39
CA VAL A 205 20.07 18.13 -6.61
C VAL A 205 20.11 16.84 -7.45
N PHE A 206 20.91 15.86 -7.01
CA PHE A 206 21.19 14.64 -7.77
C PHE A 206 20.61 13.35 -7.18
N GLU A 207 20.16 13.37 -5.92
CA GLU A 207 19.44 12.26 -5.30
C GLU A 207 18.00 12.72 -5.08
N LEU A 208 17.04 11.97 -5.62
CA LEU A 208 15.61 12.29 -5.54
C LEU A 208 14.84 11.13 -4.91
N ARG A 209 13.73 11.47 -4.27
CA ARG A 209 12.72 10.54 -3.77
C ARG A 209 11.34 10.95 -4.29
N ILE A 210 10.82 10.17 -5.24
CA ILE A 210 9.49 10.38 -5.82
C ILE A 210 8.49 9.51 -5.06
N VAL A 211 7.69 10.14 -4.21
CA VAL A 211 6.64 9.47 -3.43
C VAL A 211 5.39 9.34 -4.31
N HIS A 212 5.03 8.11 -4.65
CA HIS A 212 3.88 7.79 -5.52
C HIS A 212 2.76 7.03 -4.81
N GLY A 213 2.90 6.86 -3.49
CA GLY A 213 2.04 6.04 -2.67
C GLY A 213 2.22 4.54 -2.92
N LYS A 214 1.70 3.77 -1.97
CA LYS A 214 1.61 2.31 -2.01
C LYS A 214 0.53 1.88 -3.02
N GLY A 215 -0.72 1.66 -2.57
CA GLY A 215 -1.89 1.43 -3.45
C GLY A 215 -1.72 0.28 -4.47
N ILE A 216 -2.41 0.33 -5.61
CA ILE A 216 -2.34 -0.71 -6.67
C ILE A 216 -1.14 -0.54 -7.63
N GLY A 217 -0.12 0.23 -7.23
CA GLY A 217 1.10 0.44 -8.01
C GLY A 217 0.93 1.10 -9.39
N ALA A 218 -0.19 1.79 -9.65
CA ALA A 218 -0.43 2.47 -10.94
C ALA A 218 0.54 3.64 -11.15
N LEU A 219 0.69 4.51 -10.13
CA LEU A 219 1.67 5.59 -10.15
C LEU A 219 3.11 5.04 -10.13
N ARG A 220 3.41 4.01 -9.30
CA ARG A 220 4.69 3.28 -9.30
C ARG A 220 5.11 2.84 -10.71
N ARG A 221 4.21 2.17 -11.45
CA ARG A 221 4.48 1.72 -12.84
C ARG A 221 4.69 2.88 -13.80
N THR A 222 3.95 3.98 -13.64
CA THR A 222 4.11 5.19 -14.46
C THR A 222 5.47 5.85 -14.20
N VAL A 223 5.83 6.07 -12.93
CA VAL A 223 7.11 6.63 -12.49
C VAL A 223 8.29 5.77 -12.98
N ALA A 224 8.26 4.45 -12.75
CA ALA A 224 9.29 3.55 -13.25
C ALA A 224 9.46 3.62 -14.79
N ALA A 225 8.36 3.68 -15.53
CA ALA A 225 8.40 3.82 -16.99
C ALA A 225 8.90 5.20 -17.45
N ILE A 226 8.73 6.28 -16.68
CA ILE A 226 9.31 7.60 -16.98
C ILE A 226 10.83 7.53 -16.77
N LEU A 227 11.26 7.07 -15.60
CA LEU A 227 12.66 7.05 -15.16
C LEU A 227 13.54 6.17 -16.05
N ALA A 228 13.06 4.97 -16.41
CA ALA A 228 13.77 4.05 -17.30
C ALA A 228 14.02 4.62 -18.72
N ARG A 229 13.31 5.69 -19.10
CA ARG A 229 13.45 6.39 -20.39
C ARG A 229 14.09 7.78 -20.26
N HIS A 230 14.46 8.21 -19.05
CA HIS A 230 14.95 9.57 -18.82
C HIS A 230 16.48 9.66 -18.99
N PRO A 231 17.02 10.49 -19.90
CA PRO A 231 18.44 10.48 -20.24
C PRO A 231 19.36 10.97 -19.10
N ALA A 232 18.82 11.71 -18.13
CA ALA A 232 19.57 12.17 -16.96
C ALA A 232 19.58 11.19 -15.78
N VAL A 233 18.75 10.13 -15.80
CA VAL A 233 18.74 9.14 -14.71
C VAL A 233 19.95 8.21 -14.86
N LEU A 234 20.72 8.05 -13.78
CA LEU A 234 21.82 7.09 -13.70
C LEU A 234 21.30 5.72 -13.26
N HIS A 235 20.50 5.70 -12.19
CA HIS A 235 19.84 4.53 -11.65
C HIS A 235 18.58 4.95 -10.89
N HIS A 236 17.58 4.06 -10.83
CA HIS A 236 16.43 4.20 -9.96
C HIS A 236 16.09 2.85 -9.33
N ARG A 237 15.60 2.88 -8.09
CA ARG A 237 15.15 1.71 -7.32
C ARG A 237 13.95 2.09 -6.45
N LEU A 238 13.21 1.12 -5.94
CA LEU A 238 12.24 1.42 -4.88
C LEU A 238 12.96 1.97 -3.65
N GLY A 239 12.24 2.74 -2.84
CA GLY A 239 12.75 3.20 -1.57
C GLY A 239 13.19 2.00 -0.72
N GLY A 240 14.37 2.10 -0.12
CA GLY A 240 14.83 1.14 0.87
C GLY A 240 14.21 1.44 2.22
N HIS A 241 14.84 0.93 3.28
CA HIS A 241 14.41 1.16 4.65
C HIS A 241 14.16 2.66 4.93
N GLY A 242 12.87 3.05 4.96
CA GLY A 242 12.44 4.39 5.31
C GLY A 242 12.57 5.47 4.24
N GLU A 243 13.02 5.15 3.03
CA GLU A 243 12.98 6.07 1.89
C GLU A 243 11.60 6.01 1.20
N GLY A 244 10.54 5.68 1.95
CA GLY A 244 9.19 5.43 1.46
C GLY A 244 8.87 3.97 1.10
N SER A 245 9.85 3.04 1.18
CA SER A 245 9.68 1.63 0.73
C SER A 245 9.15 1.60 -0.72
N TRP A 246 8.34 0.61 -1.09
CA TRP A 246 7.66 0.53 -2.38
C TRP A 246 6.59 1.61 -2.61
N GLY A 247 6.34 2.48 -1.63
CA GLY A 247 5.52 3.69 -1.78
C GLY A 247 6.27 4.86 -2.43
N ALA A 248 7.58 4.74 -2.66
CA ALA A 248 8.39 5.71 -3.34
C ALA A 248 9.46 5.07 -4.24
N THR A 249 10.00 5.86 -5.16
CA THR A 249 11.15 5.50 -5.99
C THR A 249 12.30 6.47 -5.67
N VAL A 250 13.45 5.91 -5.30
CA VAL A 250 14.71 6.65 -5.13
C VAL A 250 15.44 6.69 -6.48
N VAL A 251 15.95 7.86 -6.85
CA VAL A 251 16.52 8.13 -8.17
C VAL A 251 17.85 8.86 -8.00
N THR A 252 18.91 8.27 -8.54
CA THR A 252 20.20 8.93 -8.66
C THR A 252 20.34 9.49 -10.08
N LEU A 253 20.63 10.77 -10.21
CA LEU A 253 20.86 11.45 -11.48
C LEU A 253 22.34 11.49 -11.85
N ARG A 254 22.59 11.59 -13.16
CA ARG A 254 23.92 11.81 -13.71
C ARG A 254 24.41 13.20 -13.35
N ARG A 255 25.36 13.30 -12.43
CA ARG A 255 26.17 14.51 -12.26
C ARG A 255 26.84 14.84 -13.60
N ARG A 256 26.47 15.96 -14.20
CA ARG A 256 27.28 16.54 -15.29
C ARG A 256 28.63 16.92 -14.66
N PRO A 257 29.78 16.53 -15.22
CA PRO A 257 31.05 17.05 -14.74
C PRO A 257 31.00 18.59 -14.82
N PRO A 258 31.57 19.31 -13.84
CA PRO A 258 31.56 20.76 -13.86
C PRO A 258 32.16 21.23 -15.19
N GLN A 259 31.43 22.12 -15.86
CA GLN A 259 31.87 22.70 -17.11
C GLN A 259 33.18 23.43 -16.80
N ARG A 260 34.29 22.98 -17.41
CA ARG A 260 35.54 23.72 -17.34
C ARG A 260 35.35 24.94 -18.21
N ASP A 261 34.90 26.03 -17.60
CA ASP A 261 34.93 27.35 -18.22
C ASP A 261 36.39 27.61 -18.62
N GLY A 262 36.58 27.77 -19.93
CA GLY A 262 37.90 27.72 -20.53
C GLY A 262 38.58 29.09 -20.51
N ALA A 263 39.82 29.09 -20.01
CA ALA A 263 40.89 30.07 -20.22
C ALA A 263 40.58 31.54 -19.86
#